data_AF-G7WGH8-F1
#
_entry.id   AF-G7WGH8-F1
#
_cell.length_a   1.000
_cell.length_b   1.000
_cell.length_c   1.000
_cell.angle_alpha   90.00
_cell.angle_beta   90.00
_cell.angle_gamma   90.00
#
_symmetry.space_group_name_H-M   'P 1'
#
loop_
_entity.id
_entity.type
_entity.pdbx_description
1 polymer ?
#
loop_
_entity_poly.entity_id
_entity_poly.type
_entity_poly.pdbx_seq_one_letter_code
_entity_poly.pdbx_strand_id
1 'polypeptide(L)'
;MKDRTILNSMTILGITGSIFFLLRKKGQLKDWFLIYFIKTLVSTIIDGPVIKRGYLRYPYRYFSNFFDSNIVFLYILFPLSCVIYNQFTDKMKPLKMFLSVFLFSGPMTLLENWLEKNTNLVKYHKGWNSYITFGVLSFTFILVKGCIEGIRFLDKKMSNLETSNAN
;
A
#
# COMPACT_ATOMS: atom_id res chain seq x y z
N MET A 1 -15.97 22.59 0.48
CA MET A 1 -15.67 22.40 -0.96
C MET A 1 -14.25 21.86 -1.20
N LYS A 2 -13.21 22.41 -0.53
CA LYS A 2 -11.80 22.02 -0.71
C LYS A 2 -11.53 20.51 -0.49
N ASP A 3 -12.05 19.91 0.58
CA ASP A 3 -11.81 18.49 0.93
C ASP A 3 -12.35 17.51 -0.12
N ARG A 4 -13.54 17.80 -0.67
CA ARG A 4 -14.15 16.99 -1.73
C ARG A 4 -13.33 17.02 -3.01
N THR A 5 -12.87 18.21 -3.41
CA THR A 5 -12.03 18.37 -4.60
C THR A 5 -10.71 17.62 -4.43
N ILE A 6 -10.07 17.72 -3.26
CA ILE A 6 -8.82 16.99 -2.98
C ILE A 6 -9.05 15.47 -3.05
N LEU A 7 -10.10 14.96 -2.39
CA LEU A 7 -10.41 13.53 -2.41
C LEU A 7 -10.70 13.01 -3.83
N ASN A 8 -11.49 13.76 -4.61
CA ASN A 8 -11.78 13.41 -6.00
C ASN A 8 -10.50 13.41 -6.85
N SER A 9 -9.65 14.43 -6.73
CA SER A 9 -8.39 14.51 -7.47
C SER A 9 -7.45 13.34 -7.13
N MET A 10 -7.31 13.00 -5.85
CA MET A 10 -6.52 11.83 -5.42
C MET A 10 -7.08 10.52 -5.96
N THR A 11 -8.40 10.41 -6.04
CA THR A 11 -9.07 9.22 -6.60
C THR A 11 -8.80 9.10 -8.09
N ILE A 12 -8.94 10.19 -8.85
CA ILE A 12 -8.66 10.21 -10.29
C ILE A 12 -7.20 9.88 -10.56
N LEU A 13 -6.27 10.50 -9.82
CA LEU A 13 -4.84 10.21 -9.93
C LEU A 13 -4.51 8.76 -9.55
N GLY A 14 -5.09 8.25 -8.47
CA GLY A 14 -4.89 6.88 -8.02
C GLY A 14 -5.41 5.85 -9.02
N ILE A 15 -6.62 6.02 -9.54
CA ILE A 15 -7.22 5.11 -10.53
C ILE A 15 -6.46 5.17 -11.85
N THR A 16 -6.17 6.38 -12.35
CA THR A 16 -5.41 6.57 -13.59
C THR A 16 -4.01 5.97 -13.44
N GLY A 17 -3.36 6.20 -12.30
CA GLY A 17 -2.07 5.62 -11.97
C GLY A 17 -2.12 4.09 -11.92
N SER A 18 -3.11 3.50 -11.25
CA SER A 18 -3.29 2.05 -11.18
C SER A 18 -3.48 1.44 -12.56
N ILE A 19 -4.36 2.01 -13.39
CA ILE A 19 -4.60 1.52 -14.75
C ILE A 19 -3.33 1.64 -15.60
N PHE A 20 -2.68 2.80 -15.57
CA PHE A 20 -1.46 3.03 -16.33
C PHE A 20 -0.34 2.06 -15.93
N PHE A 21 -0.14 1.83 -14.63
CA PHE A 21 0.91 0.94 -14.13
C PHE A 21 0.61 -0.53 -14.43
N LEU A 22 -0.66 -0.96 -14.26
CA LEU A 22 -1.11 -2.32 -14.57
C LEU A 22 -1.04 -2.65 -16.07
N LEU A 23 -1.22 -1.67 -16.95
CA LEU A 23 -1.14 -1.89 -18.40
C LEU A 23 0.30 -1.95 -18.94
N ARG A 24 1.29 -1.43 -18.20
CA ARG A 24 2.65 -1.23 -18.73
C ARG A 24 3.50 -2.49 -18.86
N LYS A 25 3.22 -3.57 -18.12
CA LYS A 25 4.08 -4.77 -18.10
C LYS A 25 3.22 -6.03 -18.23
N LYS A 26 2.98 -6.42 -19.48
CA LYS A 26 2.13 -7.56 -19.90
C LYS A 26 2.47 -8.93 -19.28
N GLY A 27 3.62 -9.10 -18.62
CA GLY A 27 4.08 -10.41 -18.11
C GLY A 27 3.93 -10.65 -16.61
N GLN A 28 3.62 -9.65 -15.79
CA GLN A 28 3.63 -9.76 -14.32
C GLN A 28 2.30 -9.39 -13.65
N LEU A 29 1.20 -9.36 -14.42
CA LEU A 29 -0.13 -8.98 -13.91
C LEU A 29 -0.56 -9.80 -12.69
N LYS A 30 -0.25 -11.11 -12.66
CA LYS A 30 -0.57 -12.00 -11.54
C LYS A 30 0.14 -11.55 -10.26
N ASP A 31 1.45 -11.34 -10.31
CA ASP A 31 2.26 -10.86 -9.19
C ASP A 31 1.75 -9.51 -8.68
N TRP A 32 1.42 -8.60 -9.59
CA TRP A 32 0.96 -7.26 -9.22
C TRP A 32 -0.39 -7.27 -8.57
N PHE A 33 -1.33 -8.05 -9.11
CA PHE A 33 -2.63 -8.26 -8.50
C PHE A 33 -2.47 -8.88 -7.09
N LEU A 34 -1.55 -9.84 -6.95
CA LEU A 34 -1.27 -10.48 -5.67
C LEU A 34 -0.64 -9.50 -4.66
N ILE A 35 0.34 -8.69 -5.06
CA ILE A 35 0.92 -7.62 -4.23
C ILE A 35 -0.18 -6.67 -3.76
N TYR A 36 -1.01 -6.21 -4.69
CA TYR A 36 -2.11 -5.30 -4.42
C TYR A 36 -3.09 -5.90 -3.40
N PHE A 37 -3.48 -7.16 -3.62
CA PHE A 37 -4.40 -7.88 -2.76
C PHE A 37 -3.83 -8.08 -1.35
N ILE A 38 -2.61 -8.60 -1.22
CA ILE A 38 -1.96 -8.80 0.08
C ILE A 38 -1.80 -7.45 0.80
N LYS A 39 -1.35 -6.41 0.11
CA LYS A 39 -1.21 -5.08 0.73
C LYS A 39 -2.55 -4.53 1.21
N THR A 40 -3.60 -4.71 0.44
CA THR A 40 -4.95 -4.29 0.81
C THR A 40 -5.43 -5.02 2.07
N LEU A 41 -5.26 -6.35 2.12
CA LEU A 41 -5.60 -7.16 3.29
C LEU A 41 -4.82 -6.72 4.53
N VAL A 42 -3.50 -6.62 4.42
CA VAL A 42 -2.63 -6.18 5.52
C VAL A 42 -3.07 -4.81 6.03
N SER A 43 -3.33 -3.87 5.13
CA SER A 43 -3.74 -2.52 5.54
C SER A 43 -5.11 -2.53 6.23
N THR A 44 -6.06 -3.33 5.75
CA THR A 44 -7.38 -3.46 6.38
C THR A 44 -7.30 -4.05 7.79
N ILE A 45 -6.44 -5.06 7.99
CA ILE A 45 -6.22 -5.70 9.29
C ILE A 45 -5.56 -4.73 10.28
N ILE A 46 -4.62 -3.90 9.82
CA ILE A 46 -3.92 -2.93 10.68
C ILE A 46 -4.82 -1.72 11.00
N ASP A 47 -5.50 -1.16 9.99
CA ASP A 47 -6.30 0.06 10.17
C ASP A 47 -7.55 -0.17 11.02
N GLY A 48 -8.19 -1.34 10.95
CA GLY A 48 -9.40 -1.63 11.72
C GLY A 48 -9.25 -1.35 13.22
N PRO A 49 -8.29 -1.98 13.92
CA PRO A 49 -7.99 -1.70 15.32
C PRO A 49 -7.56 -0.25 15.59
N VAL A 50 -6.75 0.35 14.70
CA VAL A 50 -6.23 1.72 14.85
C VAL A 50 -7.38 2.74 14.82
N ILE A 51 -8.33 2.57 13.90
CA ILE A 51 -9.49 3.43 13.77
C ILE A 51 -10.49 3.20 14.89
N LYS A 52 -10.78 1.94 15.24
CA LYS A 52 -11.69 1.61 16.36
C LYS A 52 -11.22 2.16 17.69
N ARG A 53 -9.91 2.10 17.96
CA ARG A 53 -9.32 2.71 19.15
C ARG A 53 -9.25 4.24 19.07
N GLY A 54 -9.53 4.82 17.91
CA GLY A 54 -9.59 6.25 17.67
C GLY A 54 -8.23 6.92 17.60
N TYR A 55 -7.17 6.19 17.23
CA TYR A 55 -5.85 6.77 16.93
C TYR A 55 -5.85 7.50 15.59
N LEU A 56 -6.62 6.97 14.64
CA LEU A 56 -6.75 7.49 13.28
C LEU A 56 -8.23 7.67 12.97
N ARG A 57 -8.60 8.85 12.48
CA ARG A 57 -9.98 9.14 12.05
C ARG A 57 -9.97 9.69 10.63
N TYR A 58 -11.00 9.32 9.87
CA TYR A 58 -11.25 9.82 8.53
C TYR A 58 -12.62 10.53 8.49
N PRO A 59 -12.71 11.80 8.93
CA PRO A 59 -13.98 12.52 9.03
C PRO A 59 -14.71 12.66 7.68
N TYR A 60 -13.96 12.96 6.61
CA TYR A 60 -14.49 13.04 5.26
C TYR A 60 -13.97 11.87 4.42
N ARG A 61 -14.88 10.99 3.99
CA ARG A 61 -14.59 9.75 3.27
C ARG A 61 -15.74 9.35 2.35
N TYR A 62 -15.46 8.56 1.31
CA TYR A 62 -16.51 7.92 0.55
C TYR A 62 -17.17 6.80 1.35
N PHE A 63 -18.46 6.57 1.08
CA PHE A 63 -19.24 5.48 1.69
C PHE A 63 -19.10 5.41 3.21
N SER A 64 -19.25 6.56 3.88
CA SER A 64 -19.04 6.70 5.33
C SER A 64 -19.89 5.76 6.19
N ASN A 65 -21.04 5.30 5.65
CA ASN A 65 -21.96 4.37 6.31
C ASN A 65 -21.47 2.92 6.32
N PHE A 66 -20.57 2.55 5.40
CA PHE A 66 -20.09 1.18 5.23
C PHE A 66 -18.62 1.02 5.64
N PHE A 67 -17.81 2.06 5.47
CA PHE A 67 -16.39 2.02 5.74
C PHE A 67 -16.00 3.08 6.75
N ASP A 68 -15.24 2.67 7.77
CA ASP A 68 -14.64 3.58 8.75
C ASP A 68 -13.32 4.20 8.27
N SER A 69 -12.66 3.53 7.33
CA SER A 69 -11.43 3.98 6.68
C SER A 69 -11.73 4.80 5.42
N ASN A 70 -10.78 5.62 5.00
CA ASN A 70 -10.86 6.27 3.70
C ASN A 70 -10.42 5.31 2.60
N ILE A 71 -11.36 4.94 1.73
CA ILE A 71 -11.19 3.92 0.71
C ILE A 71 -10.08 4.27 -0.29
N VAL A 72 -9.90 5.56 -0.56
CA VAL A 72 -8.91 6.03 -1.54
C VAL A 72 -7.50 5.76 -1.04
N PHE A 73 -7.23 6.02 0.25
CA PHE A 73 -5.93 5.69 0.84
C PHE A 73 -5.76 4.17 0.91
N LEU A 74 -6.74 3.50 1.50
CA LEU A 74 -6.60 2.12 1.92
C LEU A 74 -6.57 1.14 0.73
N TYR A 75 -7.42 1.38 -0.27
CA TYR A 75 -7.66 0.46 -1.37
C TYR A 75 -7.10 0.95 -2.70
N ILE A 76 -6.60 2.18 -2.83
CA ILE A 76 -6.06 2.69 -4.10
C ILE A 76 -4.60 3.12 -3.91
N LEU A 77 -4.34 4.14 -3.09
CA LEU A 77 -3.03 4.76 -3.01
C LEU A 77 -1.96 3.88 -2.34
N PHE A 78 -2.27 3.27 -1.19
CA PHE A 78 -1.32 2.41 -0.49
C PHE A 78 -1.00 1.12 -1.25
N PRO A 79 -2.00 0.38 -1.79
CA PRO A 79 -1.72 -0.81 -2.60
C PRO A 79 -0.95 -0.47 -3.88
N LEU A 80 -1.33 0.60 -4.59
CA LEU A 80 -0.61 1.04 -5.79
C LEU A 80 0.85 1.39 -5.49
N SER A 81 1.09 2.18 -4.45
CA SER A 81 2.45 2.54 -4.03
C SER A 81 3.29 1.31 -3.70
N CYS A 82 2.68 0.29 -3.09
CA CYS A 82 3.36 -0.97 -2.77
C CYS A 82 3.69 -1.78 -4.03
N VAL A 83 2.81 -1.81 -5.04
CA VAL A 83 3.10 -2.42 -6.35
C VAL A 83 4.28 -1.73 -7.03
N ILE A 84 4.29 -0.39 -7.05
CA ILE A 84 5.38 0.40 -7.62
C ILE A 84 6.69 0.11 -6.89
N TYR A 85 6.67 0.08 -5.54
CA TYR A 85 7.82 -0.27 -4.72
C TYR A 85 8.36 -1.67 -5.04
N ASN A 86 7.48 -2.68 -5.12
CA ASN A 86 7.85 -4.06 -5.41
C ASN A 86 8.49 -4.18 -6.80
N GLN A 87 7.96 -3.46 -7.80
CA GLN A 87 8.51 -3.43 -9.15
C GLN A 87 9.87 -2.71 -9.19
N PHE A 88 10.00 -1.60 -8.48
CA PHE A 88 11.23 -0.82 -8.43
C PHE A 88 12.37 -1.64 -7.78
N THR A 89 12.04 -2.39 -6.73
CA THR A 89 13.02 -3.16 -5.95
C THR A 89 13.25 -4.59 -6.45
N ASP A 90 12.56 -5.03 -7.51
CA ASP A 90 12.56 -6.41 -8.02
C ASP A 90 13.97 -6.99 -8.28
N LYS A 91 14.90 -6.15 -8.75
CA LYS A 91 16.29 -6.55 -9.05
C LYS A 91 17.33 -5.93 -8.12
N MET A 92 16.89 -5.33 -7.02
CA MET A 92 17.78 -4.60 -6.11
C MET A 92 18.37 -5.52 -5.03
N LYS A 93 19.60 -5.20 -4.59
CA LYS A 93 20.20 -5.85 -3.42
C LYS A 93 19.35 -5.59 -2.16
N PRO A 94 19.28 -6.51 -1.18
CA PRO A 94 18.42 -6.38 0.00
C PRO A 94 18.60 -5.06 0.77
N LEU A 95 19.84 -4.59 0.93
CA LEU A 95 20.13 -3.32 1.59
C LEU A 95 19.53 -2.12 0.85
N LYS A 96 19.65 -2.10 -0.49
CA LYS A 96 19.06 -1.03 -1.33
C LYS A 96 17.54 -1.11 -1.35
N MET A 97 16.96 -2.31 -1.33
CA MET A 97 15.52 -2.53 -1.22
C MET A 97 14.96 -1.95 0.08
N PHE A 98 15.63 -2.22 1.22
CA PHE A 98 15.22 -1.71 2.52
C PHE A 98 15.28 -0.18 2.54
N LEU A 99 16.38 0.40 2.07
CA LEU A 99 16.53 1.86 2.00
C LEU A 99 15.52 2.51 1.03
N SER A 100 15.18 1.81 -0.05
CA SER A 100 14.17 2.27 -1.01
C SER A 100 12.78 2.35 -0.38
N VAL A 101 12.47 1.58 0.67
CA VAL A 101 11.13 1.64 1.28
C VAL A 101 10.86 3.04 1.81
N PHE A 102 11.87 3.70 2.37
CA PHE A 102 11.77 5.07 2.87
C PHE A 102 11.50 6.10 1.77
N LEU A 103 11.93 5.82 0.53
CA LEU A 103 11.63 6.64 -0.63
C LEU A 103 10.15 6.59 -1.04
N PHE A 104 9.45 5.50 -0.70
CA PHE A 104 8.02 5.35 -0.99
C PHE A 104 7.15 5.69 0.24
N SER A 105 7.51 5.24 1.43
CA SER A 105 6.78 5.53 2.66
C SER A 105 6.93 6.99 3.08
N GLY A 106 8.08 7.63 2.81
CA GLY A 106 8.36 9.02 3.14
C GLY A 106 7.40 10.00 2.48
N PRO A 107 7.37 10.10 1.13
CA PRO A 107 6.42 10.96 0.41
C PRO A 107 4.97 10.66 0.74
N MET A 108 4.61 9.39 0.92
CA MET A 108 3.24 9.01 1.30
C MET A 108 2.86 9.54 2.67
N THR A 109 3.76 9.40 3.66
CA THR A 109 3.54 9.93 5.02
C THR A 109 3.53 11.45 5.02
N LEU A 110 4.41 12.10 4.26
CA LEU A 110 4.43 13.56 4.13
C LEU A 110 3.12 14.09 3.54
N LEU A 111 2.59 13.40 2.52
CA LEU A 111 1.30 13.69 1.94
C LEU A 111 0.18 13.50 2.98
N GLU A 112 0.20 12.40 3.74
CA GLU A 112 -0.81 12.14 4.78
C GLU A 112 -0.76 13.20 5.90
N ASN A 113 0.43 13.58 6.34
CA ASN A 113 0.65 14.65 7.32
C ASN A 113 0.21 16.01 6.79
N TRP A 114 0.45 16.30 5.50
CA TRP A 114 -0.05 17.52 4.88
C TRP A 114 -1.57 17.52 4.86
N LEU A 115 -2.20 16.41 4.51
CA LEU A 115 -3.66 16.28 4.53
C LEU A 115 -4.23 16.39 5.93
N GLU A 116 -3.55 15.84 6.93
CA GLU A 116 -3.95 15.93 8.33
C GLU A 116 -4.03 17.40 8.78
N LYS A 117 -3.03 18.20 8.43
CA LYS A 117 -2.96 19.62 8.78
C LYS A 117 -3.88 20.51 7.96
N ASN A 118 -4.12 20.18 6.69
CA ASN A 118 -4.79 21.06 5.73
C ASN A 118 -6.22 20.66 5.38
N THR A 119 -6.66 19.46 5.75
CA THR A 119 -7.96 18.88 5.35
C THR A 119 -8.60 18.07 6.48
N ASN A 120 -9.85 17.66 6.29
CA ASN A 120 -10.52 16.68 7.17
C ASN A 120 -10.52 15.26 6.61
N LEU A 121 -9.56 14.95 5.71
CA LEU A 121 -9.45 13.62 5.12
C LEU A 121 -8.82 12.63 6.09
N VAL A 122 -7.84 13.07 6.90
CA VAL A 122 -7.15 12.27 7.91
C VAL A 122 -6.99 13.10 9.17
N LYS A 123 -7.18 12.49 10.35
CA LYS A 123 -6.95 13.15 11.64
C LYS A 123 -6.28 12.20 12.62
N TYR A 124 -5.12 12.61 13.13
CA TYR A 124 -4.39 11.87 14.15
C TYR A 124 -4.87 12.24 15.56
N HIS A 125 -4.97 11.23 16.43
CA HIS A 125 -5.45 11.38 17.80
C HIS A 125 -4.68 10.44 18.74
N LYS A 126 -4.80 10.66 20.04
CA LYS A 126 -4.27 9.78 21.10
C LYS A 126 -2.78 9.44 20.95
N GLY A 127 -1.96 10.44 20.60
CA GLY A 127 -0.52 10.28 20.43
C GLY A 127 -0.09 9.64 19.10
N TRP A 128 -1.04 9.32 18.21
CA TRP A 128 -0.69 8.95 16.83
C TRP A 128 -0.04 10.14 16.13
N ASN A 129 1.02 9.89 15.40
CA ASN A 129 1.76 10.92 14.67
C ASN A 129 2.30 10.37 13.36
N SER A 130 2.82 11.27 12.53
CA SER A 130 3.38 10.93 11.22
C SER A 130 4.55 9.95 11.29
N TYR A 131 5.32 9.92 12.38
CA TYR A 131 6.40 8.94 12.55
C TYR A 131 5.86 7.52 12.73
N ILE A 132 4.76 7.36 13.47
CA ILE A 132 4.09 6.06 13.63
C ILE A 132 3.50 5.61 12.28
N THR A 133 2.80 6.50 11.58
CA THR A 133 2.30 6.21 10.21
C THR A 133 3.45 5.79 9.28
N PHE A 134 4.57 6.50 9.30
CA PHE A 134 5.76 6.16 8.52
C PHE A 134 6.32 4.77 8.85
N GLY A 135 6.41 4.45 10.15
CA GLY A 135 6.86 3.14 10.63
C GLY A 135 5.93 2.02 10.15
N VAL A 136 4.61 2.20 10.31
CA VAL A 136 3.59 1.23 9.88
C VAL A 136 3.61 1.06 8.35
N LEU A 137 3.68 2.15 7.58
CA LEU A 137 3.77 2.07 6.13
C LEU A 137 5.03 1.34 5.68
N SER A 138 6.18 1.69 6.24
CA SER A 138 7.46 1.03 5.92
C SER A 138 7.43 -0.46 6.26
N PHE A 139 6.94 -0.81 7.45
CA PHE A 139 6.81 -2.20 7.89
C PHE A 139 5.88 -2.99 6.97
N THR A 140 4.70 -2.47 6.65
CA THR A 140 3.75 -3.18 5.79
C THR A 140 4.25 -3.36 4.35
N PHE A 141 5.05 -2.42 3.83
CA PHE A 141 5.65 -2.56 2.49
C PHE A 141 6.69 -3.68 2.45
N ILE A 142 7.56 -3.75 3.48
CA ILE A 142 8.55 -4.82 3.62
C ILE A 142 7.86 -6.17 3.81
N LEU A 143 6.82 -6.21 4.66
CA LEU A 143 6.04 -7.42 4.91
C LEU A 143 5.46 -8.00 3.60
N VAL A 144 4.77 -7.17 2.81
CA VAL A 144 4.18 -7.59 1.53
C VAL A 144 5.25 -8.07 0.55
N LYS A 145 6.38 -7.35 0.45
CA LYS A 145 7.50 -7.75 -0.40
C LYS A 145 8.05 -9.12 0.04
N GLY A 146 8.24 -9.32 1.34
CA GLY A 146 8.67 -10.60 1.91
C GLY A 146 7.73 -11.74 1.59
N CYS A 147 6.41 -11.52 1.69
CA CYS A 147 5.41 -12.51 1.29
C CYS A 147 5.54 -12.91 -0.18
N ILE A 148 5.71 -11.93 -1.08
CA ILE A 148 5.79 -12.17 -2.53
C ILE A 148 7.07 -12.89 -2.91
N GLU A 149 8.21 -12.50 -2.34
CA GLU A 149 9.48 -13.22 -2.53
C GLU A 149 9.38 -14.66 -1.99
N GLY A 150 8.69 -14.86 -0.86
CA GLY A 150 8.40 -16.19 -0.32
C GLY A 150 7.56 -17.04 -1.28
N ILE A 151 6.50 -16.48 -1.88
CA ILE A 151 5.66 -17.16 -2.86
C ILE A 151 6.47 -17.54 -4.10
N ARG A 152 7.29 -16.62 -4.63
CA ARG A 152 8.17 -16.89 -5.78
C ARG A 152 9.19 -17.98 -5.49
N PHE A 153 9.74 -18.01 -4.27
CA PHE A 153 10.66 -19.06 -3.85
C PHE A 153 9.99 -20.43 -3.81
N LEU A 154 8.76 -20.51 -3.28
CA LEU A 154 7.97 -21.75 -3.23
C LEU A 154 7.59 -22.24 -4.63
N ASP A 155 7.14 -21.34 -5.51
CA ASP A 155 6.78 -21.64 -6.91
C ASP A 155 7.97 -22.23 -7.67
N LYS A 156 9.15 -21.61 -7.56
CA LYS A 156 10.39 -22.13 -8.15
C LYS A 156 10.77 -23.50 -7.60
N LYS A 157 10.62 -23.71 -6.29
CA LYS A 157 10.91 -25.01 -5.65
C LYS A 157 9.97 -26.10 -6.17
N MET A 158 8.68 -25.79 -6.34
CA MET A 158 7.67 -26.74 -6.83
C MET A 158 7.92 -27.12 -8.29
N SER A 159 8.17 -26.14 -9.16
CA SER A 159 8.51 -26.38 -10.57
C SER A 159 9.76 -27.25 -10.75
N ASN A 160 10.79 -27.05 -9.92
CA ASN A 160 12.00 -27.88 -9.93
C ASN A 160 11.74 -29.34 -9.50
N LEU A 161 10.82 -29.57 -8.56
CA LEU A 161 10.46 -30.92 -8.12
C LEU A 161 9.69 -31.68 -9.21
N GLU A 162 8.78 -31.01 -9.92
CA GLU A 162 8.05 -31.59 -11.04
C GLU A 162 8.99 -31.99 -12.19
N THR A 163 9.97 -31.15 -12.52
CA THR A 163 10.97 -31.47 -13.54
C THR A 163 11.93 -32.58 -13.11
N SER A 164 12.23 -32.70 -11.81
CA SER A 164 13.05 -33.81 -11.29
C SER A 164 12.32 -35.15 -11.25
N ASN A 165 10.99 -35.16 -11.12
CA ASN A 165 10.19 -36.39 -11.11
C ASN A 165 9.79 -36.86 -12.52
N ALA A 166 9.94 -35.99 -13.53
CA ALA A 166 9.64 -36.30 -14.93
C ALA A 166 10.85 -36.84 -15.72
N ASN A 167 12.05 -36.80 -15.14
CA ASN A 167 13.30 -37.36 -15.69
C ASN A 167 13.69 -38.62 -14.94
#